data_AF-A0A7S1VGE2-F1
#
_entry.id   AF-A0A7S1VGE2-F1
#
_cell.length_a   1.000
_cell.length_b   1.000
_cell.length_c   1.000
_cell.angle_alpha   90.00
_cell.angle_beta   90.00
_cell.angle_gamma   90.00
#
_symmetry.space_group_name_H-M   'P 1'
#
loop_
_entity.id
_entity.type
_entity.pdbx_description
1 polymer ?
#
loop_
_entity_poly.entity_id
_entity_poly.type
_entity_poly.pdbx_seq_one_letter_code
_entity_poly.pdbx_strand_id
1 'polypeptide(L)'
;VETAQIAMYPYAYEEVETSVEREWSTPDQNFDSFGAAILSLFQACLMAGWVDIMYMGMDVTEIGQQPQEDAAAQNSMFFVAWVIVGNFFALNVFLAAIIDQYDQLRKKMDGSLFLTKEQQQASNLSKIAFRARPDRPRPIPHDPFRRKVDALVHSVQFEGFITGCIFTNVFVLALEHYKQEDGWTQFIDVSNLVFLVIFAIEAVLKLIALYPYRYFSDGWNKFDFTLVSAGIITSFFEARVSGLRVLRLLRVLRVVKSLRELLRTLVSVLP
;
A
#
# COMPACT_ATOMS: atom_id res chain seq x y z
N VAL A 1 -14.84 29.10 -41.87
CA VAL A 1 -14.19 28.45 -43.02
C VAL A 1 -12.72 28.79 -42.92
N GLU A 2 -11.87 27.80 -42.60
CA GLU A 2 -10.42 27.96 -42.66
C GLU A 2 -9.93 27.05 -43.77
N THR A 3 -9.24 27.64 -44.74
CA THR A 3 -8.67 26.95 -45.89
C THR A 3 -7.34 26.35 -45.50
N ALA A 4 -7.26 25.02 -45.43
CA ALA A 4 -6.01 24.30 -45.27
C ALA A 4 -5.49 23.86 -46.64
N GLN A 5 -4.28 24.28 -47.01
CA GLN A 5 -3.61 23.84 -48.24
C GLN A 5 -2.84 22.54 -47.97
N ILE A 6 -3.28 21.44 -48.59
CA ILE A 6 -2.55 20.17 -48.57
C ILE A 6 -1.74 20.08 -49.88
N ALA A 7 -0.43 20.02 -49.78
CA ALA A 7 0.45 19.95 -50.95
C ALA A 7 0.44 18.54 -51.57
N MET A 8 -0.04 18.43 -52.81
CA MET A 8 0.06 17.20 -53.60
C MET A 8 0.85 17.47 -54.90
N TYR A 9 2.18 17.37 -54.84
CA TYR A 9 3.11 17.50 -55.99
C TYR A 9 3.06 18.88 -56.73
N PRO A 10 4.08 19.25 -57.54
CA PRO A 10 4.79 20.51 -57.31
C PRO A 10 4.10 21.80 -57.78
N TYR A 11 2.93 21.80 -58.43
CA TYR A 11 2.33 23.04 -58.96
C TYR A 11 0.79 23.08 -59.01
N ALA A 12 0.07 22.27 -58.25
CA ALA A 12 -1.40 22.36 -58.16
C ALA A 12 -1.86 22.32 -56.70
N TYR A 13 -2.35 23.45 -56.21
CA TYR A 13 -3.08 23.55 -54.95
C TYR A 13 -4.58 23.39 -55.27
N GLU A 14 -5.19 22.31 -54.81
CA GLU A 14 -6.64 22.18 -54.80
C GLU A 14 -7.12 22.74 -53.46
N GLU A 15 -7.91 23.81 -53.49
CA GLU A 15 -8.60 24.31 -52.30
C GLU A 15 -9.71 23.31 -51.95
N VAL A 16 -9.36 22.32 -51.14
CA VAL A 16 -10.36 21.45 -50.53
C VAL A 16 -11.03 22.28 -49.43
N GLU A 17 -12.23 22.80 -49.70
CA GLU A 17 -13.10 23.37 -48.67
C GLU A 17 -13.52 22.26 -47.70
N THR A 18 -12.67 21.95 -46.74
CA THR A 18 -13.08 21.16 -45.57
C THR A 18 -13.90 22.07 -44.67
N SER A 19 -15.23 22.05 -44.84
CA SER A 19 -16.14 22.66 -43.87
C SER A 19 -16.07 21.84 -42.57
N VAL A 20 -15.29 22.32 -41.61
CA VAL A 20 -15.32 21.77 -40.24
C VAL A 20 -16.59 22.29 -39.58
N GLU A 21 -17.48 21.37 -39.19
CA GLU A 21 -18.67 21.71 -38.42
C GLU A 21 -18.22 22.23 -37.04
N ARG A 22 -18.61 23.47 -36.72
CA ARG A 22 -18.27 24.13 -35.44
C ARG A 22 -19.54 24.26 -34.63
N GLU A 23 -19.48 23.84 -33.37
CA GLU A 23 -20.56 23.99 -32.42
C GLU A 23 -20.19 25.05 -31.38
N TRP A 24 -21.14 25.94 -31.06
CA TRP A 24 -21.02 26.85 -29.93
C TRP A 24 -21.89 26.31 -28.79
N SER A 25 -21.26 25.65 -27.82
CA SER A 25 -21.93 25.02 -26.70
C SER A 25 -21.41 25.57 -25.36
N THR A 26 -22.30 25.57 -24.37
CA THR A 26 -21.95 25.89 -22.99
C THR A 26 -21.35 24.66 -22.32
N PRO A 27 -20.26 24.80 -21.54
CA PRO A 27 -19.76 23.70 -20.74
C PRO A 27 -20.81 23.18 -19.75
N ASP A 28 -20.77 21.88 -19.48
CA ASP A 28 -21.66 21.24 -18.50
C ASP A 28 -21.51 21.87 -17.10
N GLN A 29 -20.29 22.24 -16.74
CA GLN A 29 -19.95 22.95 -15.51
C GLN A 29 -19.80 24.44 -15.82
N ASN A 30 -20.80 25.22 -15.40
CA ASN A 30 -20.83 26.66 -15.63
C ASN A 30 -21.35 27.40 -14.38
N PHE A 31 -21.43 28.72 -14.50
CA PHE A 31 -21.87 29.64 -13.45
C PHE A 31 -23.09 30.47 -13.88
N ASP A 32 -23.86 29.99 -14.87
CA ASP A 32 -24.97 30.73 -15.49
C ASP A 32 -26.18 30.87 -14.56
N SER A 33 -26.34 29.92 -13.64
CA SER A 33 -27.41 29.92 -12.65
C SER A 33 -26.86 29.56 -11.27
N PHE A 34 -27.57 29.96 -10.22
CA PHE A 34 -27.21 29.63 -8.85
C PHE A 34 -27.06 28.12 -8.61
N GLY A 35 -27.95 27.31 -9.19
CA GLY A 35 -27.89 25.85 -9.08
C GLY A 35 -26.67 25.25 -9.79
N ALA A 36 -26.40 25.67 -11.03
CA ALA A 36 -25.23 25.24 -11.78
C ALA A 36 -23.92 25.68 -11.10
N ALA A 37 -23.87 26.91 -10.59
CA ALA A 37 -22.72 27.41 -9.83
C ALA A 37 -22.46 26.58 -8.57
N ILE A 38 -23.49 26.23 -7.81
CA ILE A 38 -23.34 25.36 -6.63
C ILE A 38 -22.84 23.98 -7.04
N LEU A 39 -23.34 23.39 -8.13
CA LEU A 39 -22.89 22.08 -8.61
C LEU A 39 -21.42 22.12 -9.04
N SER A 40 -21.02 23.14 -9.80
CA SER A 40 -19.63 23.38 -10.21
C SER A 40 -18.70 23.56 -9.01
N LEU A 41 -19.10 24.36 -8.02
CA LEU A 41 -18.32 24.58 -6.79
C LEU A 41 -18.29 23.36 -5.87
N PHE A 42 -19.38 22.58 -5.82
CA PHE A 42 -19.44 21.32 -5.07
C PHE A 42 -18.51 20.27 -5.69
N GLN A 43 -18.56 20.11 -7.02
CA GLN A 43 -17.64 19.25 -7.77
C GLN A 43 -16.18 19.69 -7.53
N ALA A 44 -15.92 21.01 -7.53
CA ALA A 44 -14.60 21.54 -7.22
C ALA A 44 -14.14 21.17 -5.80
N CYS A 45 -15.02 21.27 -4.79
CA CYS A 45 -14.74 20.84 -3.42
C CYS A 45 -14.46 19.33 -3.27
N LEU A 46 -15.02 18.49 -4.15
CA LEU A 46 -14.76 17.04 -4.18
C LEU A 46 -13.40 16.69 -4.80
N MET A 47 -12.59 17.68 -5.20
CA MET A 47 -11.29 17.50 -5.85
C MET A 47 -11.37 16.72 -7.18
N ALA A 48 -12.54 16.67 -7.82
CA ALA A 48 -12.78 15.93 -9.06
C ALA A 48 -13.15 16.91 -10.20
N GLY A 49 -12.34 16.96 -11.26
CA GLY A 49 -12.59 17.86 -12.41
C GLY A 49 -12.52 19.36 -12.07
N TRP A 50 -11.98 19.73 -10.90
CA TRP A 50 -11.89 21.12 -10.44
C TRP A 50 -10.90 21.97 -11.26
N VAL A 51 -9.88 21.31 -11.82
CA VAL A 51 -8.87 21.93 -12.68
C VAL A 51 -9.50 22.41 -13.99
N ASP A 52 -10.40 21.60 -14.58
CA ASP A 52 -11.10 21.97 -15.82
C ASP A 52 -12.01 23.18 -15.60
N ILE A 53 -12.74 23.21 -14.47
CA ILE A 53 -13.57 24.36 -14.08
C ILE A 53 -12.71 25.62 -13.87
N MET A 54 -11.53 25.45 -13.27
CA MET A 54 -10.58 26.54 -13.07
C MET A 54 -10.05 27.08 -14.41
N TYR A 55 -9.62 26.21 -15.33
CA TYR A 55 -9.14 26.63 -16.64
C TYR A 55 -10.23 27.32 -17.45
N MET A 56 -11.45 26.79 -17.46
CA MET A 56 -12.59 27.47 -18.08
C MET A 56 -12.85 28.86 -17.48
N GLY A 57 -12.62 29.03 -16.18
CA GLY A 57 -12.70 30.33 -15.50
C GLY A 57 -11.53 31.27 -15.79
N MET A 58 -10.35 30.74 -16.10
CA MET A 58 -9.15 31.52 -16.48
C MET A 58 -9.21 31.99 -17.93
N ASP A 59 -9.84 31.22 -18.81
CA ASP A 59 -9.89 31.52 -20.25
C ASP A 59 -11.03 32.49 -20.63
N VAL A 60 -11.78 32.97 -19.62
CA VAL A 60 -12.91 33.89 -19.82
C VAL A 60 -12.43 35.24 -20.35
N THR A 61 -13.09 35.70 -21.42
CA THR A 61 -12.92 37.03 -22.00
C THR A 61 -14.18 37.87 -21.77
N GLU A 62 -14.98 38.10 -22.82
CA GLU A 62 -16.23 38.87 -22.79
C GLU A 62 -17.42 38.01 -23.25
N ILE A 63 -18.63 38.47 -22.95
CA ILE A 63 -19.86 37.76 -23.34
C ILE A 63 -19.96 37.69 -24.87
N GLY A 64 -20.07 36.48 -25.41
CA GLY A 64 -20.18 36.22 -26.84
C GLY A 64 -18.83 36.20 -27.58
N GLN A 65 -17.71 36.29 -26.89
CA GLN A 65 -16.37 36.11 -27.44
C GLN A 65 -15.84 34.72 -27.12
N GLN A 66 -15.01 34.18 -28.02
CA GLN A 66 -14.36 32.87 -27.78
C GLN A 66 -13.39 32.98 -26.59
N PRO A 67 -13.37 31.98 -25.69
CA PRO A 67 -12.36 31.89 -24.64
C PRO A 67 -10.94 31.92 -25.23
N GLN A 68 -10.03 32.61 -24.55
CA GLN A 68 -8.63 32.69 -24.92
C GLN A 68 -7.79 32.22 -23.75
N GLU A 69 -6.77 31.40 -24.04
CA GLU A 69 -5.88 30.85 -23.02
C GLU A 69 -5.30 31.96 -22.14
N ASP A 70 -5.44 31.80 -20.82
CA ASP A 70 -4.91 32.70 -19.78
C ASP A 70 -5.42 34.16 -19.82
N ALA A 71 -6.51 34.46 -20.54
CA ALA A 71 -7.05 35.82 -20.67
C ALA A 71 -7.35 36.51 -19.31
N ALA A 72 -7.86 35.73 -18.35
CA ALA A 72 -8.17 36.14 -17.00
C ALA A 72 -7.52 35.17 -15.98
N ALA A 73 -6.22 34.89 -16.16
CA ALA A 73 -5.46 33.95 -15.32
C ALA A 73 -5.56 34.23 -13.80
N GLN A 74 -5.89 35.45 -13.37
CA GLN A 74 -6.07 35.80 -11.96
C GLN A 74 -7.25 35.05 -11.31
N ASN A 75 -8.23 34.61 -12.10
CA ASN A 75 -9.39 33.85 -11.61
C ASN A 75 -8.99 32.51 -10.98
N SER A 76 -7.82 31.97 -11.33
CA SER A 76 -7.24 30.79 -10.66
C SER A 76 -7.17 30.95 -9.13
N MET A 77 -6.92 32.15 -8.62
CA MET A 77 -6.83 32.43 -7.19
C MET A 77 -8.13 32.11 -6.46
N PHE A 78 -9.28 32.38 -7.08
CA PHE A 78 -10.58 32.07 -6.51
C PHE A 78 -10.76 30.55 -6.36
N PHE A 79 -10.51 29.79 -7.42
CA PHE A 79 -10.68 28.33 -7.41
C PHE A 79 -9.71 27.64 -6.45
N VAL A 80 -8.44 28.08 -6.42
CA VAL A 80 -7.45 27.56 -5.48
C VAL A 80 -7.86 27.85 -4.03
N ALA A 81 -8.28 29.09 -3.73
CA ALA A 81 -8.75 29.44 -2.40
C ALA A 81 -10.01 28.64 -2.00
N TRP A 82 -10.97 28.51 -2.93
CA TRP A 82 -12.19 27.73 -2.73
C TRP A 82 -11.89 26.26 -2.45
N VAL A 83 -10.96 25.65 -3.19
CA VAL A 83 -10.54 24.27 -2.98
C VAL A 83 -9.84 24.09 -1.63
N ILE A 84 -8.92 24.99 -1.26
CA ILE A 84 -8.21 24.91 0.02
C ILE A 84 -9.20 25.00 1.19
N VAL A 85 -10.06 26.03 1.17
CA VAL A 85 -11.05 26.28 2.22
C VAL A 85 -12.08 25.16 2.23
N GLY A 86 -12.68 24.86 1.07
CA GLY A 86 -13.72 23.86 0.90
C GLY A 86 -13.27 22.47 1.33
N ASN A 87 -12.08 22.03 0.91
CA ASN A 87 -11.54 20.73 1.30
C ASN A 87 -11.18 20.68 2.79
N PHE A 88 -10.63 21.77 3.35
CA PHE A 88 -10.34 21.85 4.78
C PHE A 88 -11.61 21.78 5.63
N PHE A 89 -12.71 22.45 5.24
CA PHE A 89 -13.92 22.44 6.05
C PHE A 89 -14.82 21.23 5.77
N ALA A 90 -15.09 20.90 4.51
CA ALA A 90 -16.07 19.87 4.16
C ALA A 90 -15.64 18.49 4.67
N LEU A 91 -14.41 18.05 4.39
CA LEU A 91 -13.94 16.74 4.83
C LEU A 91 -13.76 16.68 6.34
N ASN A 92 -13.20 17.73 6.96
CA ASN A 92 -12.93 17.69 8.40
C ASN A 92 -14.21 17.74 9.23
N VAL A 93 -15.20 18.56 8.84
CA VAL A 93 -16.50 18.60 9.54
C VAL A 93 -17.26 17.29 9.35
N PHE A 94 -17.29 16.76 8.13
CA PHE A 94 -17.95 15.48 7.86
C PHE A 94 -17.30 14.33 8.62
N LEU A 95 -15.97 14.23 8.59
CA LEU A 95 -15.21 13.21 9.33
C LEU A 95 -15.43 13.35 10.84
N ALA A 96 -15.38 14.57 11.38
CA ALA A 96 -15.62 14.82 12.80
C ALA A 96 -17.02 14.38 13.23
N ALA A 97 -18.05 14.72 12.44
CA ALA A 97 -19.43 14.33 12.72
C ALA A 97 -19.61 12.80 12.63
N ILE A 98 -19.02 12.13 11.64
CA ILE A 98 -19.06 10.67 11.53
C ILE A 98 -18.35 10.01 12.71
N ILE A 99 -17.16 10.49 13.08
CA ILE A 99 -16.39 9.93 14.19
C ILE A 99 -17.16 10.10 15.51
N ASP A 100 -17.75 11.27 15.75
CA ASP A 100 -18.54 11.52 16.96
C ASP A 100 -19.76 10.59 17.00
N GLN A 101 -20.50 10.49 15.89
CA GLN A 101 -21.64 9.58 15.78
C GLN A 101 -21.21 8.11 15.96
N TYR A 102 -20.08 7.73 15.39
CA TYR A 102 -19.51 6.40 15.52
C TYR A 102 -19.13 6.09 16.98
N ASP A 103 -18.49 7.03 17.69
CA ASP A 103 -18.10 6.84 19.09
C ASP A 103 -19.33 6.76 20.02
N GLN A 104 -20.35 7.58 19.77
CA GLN A 104 -21.63 7.51 20.49
C GLN A 104 -22.31 6.15 20.30
N LEU A 105 -22.37 5.67 19.06
CA LEU A 105 -22.95 4.36 18.72
C LEU A 105 -22.12 3.21 19.33
N ARG A 106 -20.80 3.30 19.29
CA ARG A 106 -19.88 2.33 19.87
C ARG A 106 -20.07 2.18 21.37
N LYS A 107 -20.24 3.29 22.09
CA LYS A 107 -20.52 3.32 23.54
C LYS A 107 -21.87 2.68 23.88
N LYS A 108 -22.91 2.90 23.05
CA LYS A 108 -24.24 2.30 23.25
C LYS A 108 -24.24 0.78 23.03
N MET A 109 -23.42 0.29 22.11
CA MET A 109 -23.38 -1.13 21.72
C MET A 109 -22.16 -1.89 22.28
N ASP A 110 -21.52 -1.39 23.34
CA ASP A 110 -20.38 -2.03 24.04
C ASP A 110 -19.26 -2.50 23.07
N GLY A 111 -19.00 -1.73 22.01
CA GLY A 111 -17.98 -2.05 21.01
C GLY A 111 -18.34 -3.14 20.00
N SER A 112 -19.58 -3.65 19.97
CA SER A 112 -20.04 -4.73 19.08
C SER A 112 -20.78 -4.23 17.82
N LEU A 113 -20.52 -2.98 17.39
CA LEU A 113 -21.38 -2.25 16.45
C LEU A 113 -21.70 -2.97 15.12
N PHE A 114 -20.71 -3.69 14.58
CA PHE A 114 -20.80 -4.36 13.28
C PHE A 114 -20.80 -5.89 13.37
N LEU A 115 -20.99 -6.45 14.58
CA LEU A 115 -20.97 -7.89 14.79
C LEU A 115 -22.39 -8.42 14.88
N THR A 116 -22.65 -9.54 14.21
CA THR A 116 -23.88 -10.32 14.47
C THR A 116 -23.86 -10.89 15.89
N LYS A 117 -25.02 -11.29 16.44
CA LYS A 117 -25.08 -11.91 17.78
C LYS A 117 -24.17 -13.13 17.90
N GLU A 118 -24.09 -13.94 16.85
CA GLU A 118 -23.21 -15.12 16.78
C GLU A 118 -21.72 -14.71 16.76
N GLN A 119 -21.36 -13.71 15.96
CA GLN A 119 -19.98 -13.17 15.93
C GLN A 119 -19.60 -12.51 17.25
N GLN A 120 -20.52 -11.82 17.93
CA GLN A 120 -20.30 -11.23 19.24
C GLN A 120 -20.03 -12.31 20.29
N GLN A 121 -20.81 -13.39 20.28
CA GLN A 121 -20.58 -14.55 21.14
C GLN A 121 -19.24 -15.22 20.84
N ALA A 122 -18.91 -15.43 19.57
CA ALA A 122 -17.63 -15.99 19.14
C ALA A 122 -16.46 -15.08 19.54
N SER A 123 -16.58 -13.76 19.41
CA SER A 123 -15.59 -12.77 19.82
C SER A 123 -15.40 -12.77 21.34
N ASN A 124 -16.48 -12.79 22.12
CA ASN A 124 -16.42 -12.85 23.58
C ASN A 124 -15.80 -14.16 24.07
N LEU A 125 -16.19 -15.30 23.48
CA LEU A 125 -15.59 -16.60 23.76
C LEU A 125 -14.11 -16.59 23.39
N SER A 126 -13.74 -15.99 22.25
CA SER A 126 -12.34 -15.85 21.83
C SER A 126 -11.53 -14.98 22.80
N LYS A 127 -12.09 -13.87 23.31
CA LYS A 127 -11.47 -13.02 24.33
C LYS A 127 -11.27 -13.77 25.65
N ILE A 128 -12.28 -14.52 26.10
CA ILE A 128 -12.21 -15.34 27.32
C ILE A 128 -11.19 -16.46 27.13
N ALA A 129 -11.27 -17.21 26.02
CA ALA A 129 -10.34 -18.27 25.69
C ALA A 129 -8.92 -17.74 25.60
N PHE A 130 -8.70 -16.55 25.02
CA PHE A 130 -7.41 -15.88 24.96
C PHE A 130 -6.88 -15.52 26.35
N ARG A 131 -7.70 -14.87 27.20
CA ARG A 131 -7.34 -14.53 28.59
C ARG A 131 -7.10 -15.76 29.47
N ALA A 132 -7.83 -16.84 29.21
CA ALA A 132 -7.76 -18.09 29.94
C ALA A 132 -6.72 -19.06 29.37
N ARG A 133 -6.00 -18.72 28.28
CA ARG A 133 -4.91 -19.57 27.80
C ARG A 133 -3.81 -19.53 28.86
N PRO A 134 -3.53 -20.65 29.54
CA PRO A 134 -2.42 -20.68 30.48
C PRO A 134 -1.14 -20.47 29.68
N ASP A 135 -0.33 -19.50 30.10
CA ASP A 135 1.05 -19.40 29.65
C ASP A 135 1.72 -20.72 30.03
N ARG A 136 1.98 -21.58 29.04
CA ARG A 136 2.68 -22.84 29.28
C ARG A 136 4.12 -22.49 29.64
N PRO A 137 4.55 -22.59 30.91
CA PRO A 137 5.91 -22.21 31.28
C PRO A 137 6.90 -23.00 30.43
N ARG A 138 7.99 -22.34 30.04
CA ARG A 138 9.04 -23.00 29.25
C ARG A 138 9.74 -24.01 30.17
N PRO A 139 9.78 -25.32 29.82
CA PRO A 139 10.58 -26.26 30.58
C PRO A 139 12.05 -25.88 30.41
N ILE A 140 12.75 -25.65 31.52
CA ILE A 140 14.18 -25.33 31.49
C ILE A 140 14.91 -26.58 30.96
N PRO A 141 15.73 -26.45 29.89
CA PRO A 141 16.51 -27.58 29.41
C PRO A 141 17.43 -28.12 30.50
N HIS A 142 17.40 -29.44 30.76
CA HIS A 142 18.31 -30.07 31.71
C HIS A 142 19.77 -30.08 31.19
N ASP A 143 19.95 -30.13 29.86
CA ASP A 143 21.27 -30.20 29.25
C ASP A 143 21.99 -28.83 29.25
N PRO A 144 23.25 -28.76 29.70
CA PRO A 144 23.99 -27.50 29.82
C PRO A 144 24.28 -26.84 28.46
N PHE A 145 24.51 -27.65 27.41
CA PHE A 145 24.67 -27.14 26.04
C PHE A 145 23.41 -26.45 25.55
N ARG A 146 22.27 -27.11 25.73
CA ARG A 146 20.98 -26.61 25.28
C ARG A 146 20.52 -25.39 26.06
N ARG A 147 20.78 -25.33 27.37
CA ARG A 147 20.51 -24.15 28.18
C ARG A 147 21.25 -22.92 27.66
N LYS A 148 22.49 -23.08 27.17
CA LYS A 148 23.24 -21.98 26.52
C LYS A 148 22.62 -21.57 25.20
N VAL A 149 22.22 -22.54 24.36
CA VAL A 149 21.54 -22.26 23.08
C VAL A 149 20.19 -21.56 23.31
N ASP A 150 19.42 -22.01 24.28
CA ASP A 150 18.14 -21.39 24.67
C ASP A 150 18.33 -19.96 25.17
N ALA A 151 19.35 -19.71 26.01
CA ALA A 151 19.70 -18.38 26.48
C ALA A 151 20.16 -17.45 25.33
N LEU A 152 20.90 -17.98 24.36
CA LEU A 152 21.35 -17.21 23.19
C LEU A 152 20.17 -16.82 22.29
N VAL A 153 19.32 -17.79 21.92
CA VAL A 153 18.20 -17.60 20.98
C VAL A 153 17.16 -16.61 21.50
N HIS A 154 16.95 -16.55 22.82
CA HIS A 154 16.01 -15.62 23.44
C HIS A 154 16.66 -14.32 23.93
N SER A 155 17.93 -14.08 23.61
CA SER A 155 18.58 -12.82 23.96
C SER A 155 18.10 -11.69 23.06
N VAL A 156 17.90 -10.51 23.64
CA VAL A 156 17.47 -9.30 22.91
C VAL A 156 18.47 -8.93 21.81
N GLN A 157 19.76 -9.19 22.05
CA GLN A 157 20.82 -8.96 21.09
C GLN A 157 20.72 -9.88 19.88
N PHE A 158 20.41 -11.17 20.09
CA PHE A 158 20.23 -12.11 18.99
C PHE A 158 18.98 -11.79 18.17
N GLU A 159 17.86 -11.49 18.83
CA GLU A 159 16.62 -11.08 18.14
C GLU A 159 16.82 -9.77 17.36
N GLY A 160 17.51 -8.79 17.95
CA GLY A 160 17.88 -7.54 17.29
C GLY A 160 18.81 -7.75 16.10
N PHE A 161 19.80 -8.63 16.21
CA PHE A 161 20.70 -8.99 15.11
C PHE A 161 19.94 -9.60 13.93
N ILE A 162 19.10 -10.61 14.17
CA ILE A 162 18.29 -11.25 13.12
C ILE A 162 17.36 -10.22 12.47
N THR A 163 16.73 -9.36 13.27
CA THR A 163 15.87 -8.28 12.77
C THR A 163 16.65 -7.32 11.89
N GLY A 164 17.86 -6.92 12.29
CA GLY A 164 18.77 -6.12 11.47
C GLY A 164 19.11 -6.80 10.15
N CYS A 165 19.43 -8.09 10.16
CA CYS A 165 19.68 -8.85 8.93
C CYS A 165 18.48 -8.87 7.98
N ILE A 166 17.25 -8.94 8.50
CA ILE A 166 16.04 -8.85 7.68
C ILE A 166 15.94 -7.49 7.01
N PHE A 167 16.13 -6.39 7.75
CA PHE A 167 16.10 -5.04 7.18
C PHE A 167 17.17 -4.83 6.12
N THR A 168 18.41 -5.27 6.39
CA THR A 168 19.49 -5.20 5.39
C THR A 168 19.18 -6.06 4.17
N ASN A 169 18.61 -7.26 4.33
CA ASN A 169 18.21 -8.09 3.20
C ASN A 169 17.14 -7.42 2.34
N VAL A 170 16.11 -6.83 2.96
CA VAL A 170 15.07 -6.07 2.26
C VAL A 170 15.66 -4.85 1.55
N PHE A 171 16.59 -4.15 2.17
CA PHE A 171 17.28 -3.02 1.56
C PHE A 171 18.09 -3.45 0.32
N VAL A 172 18.87 -4.53 0.41
CA VAL A 172 19.62 -5.07 -0.74
C VAL A 172 18.68 -5.47 -1.87
N LEU A 173 17.51 -6.04 -1.56
CA LEU A 173 16.49 -6.37 -2.57
C LEU A 173 15.87 -5.12 -3.21
N ALA A 174 15.72 -4.03 -2.46
CA ALA A 174 15.20 -2.77 -2.99
C ALA A 174 16.18 -2.07 -3.96
N LEU A 175 17.47 -2.43 -3.94
CA LEU A 175 18.49 -1.92 -4.87
C LEU A 175 18.59 -2.72 -6.19
N GLU A 176 17.79 -3.78 -6.34
CA GLU A 176 17.67 -4.52 -7.60
C GLU A 176 17.00 -3.62 -8.65
N HIS A 177 17.64 -3.45 -9.82
CA HIS A 177 17.12 -2.58 -10.87
C HIS A 177 17.26 -3.20 -12.26
N TYR A 178 16.42 -2.74 -13.19
CA TYR A 178 16.39 -3.25 -14.55
C TYR A 178 17.67 -2.89 -15.31
N LYS A 179 18.29 -3.88 -15.98
CA LYS A 179 19.57 -3.78 -16.71
C LYS A 179 20.78 -3.40 -15.83
N GLN A 180 20.82 -3.90 -14.60
CA GLN A 180 21.99 -3.76 -13.73
C GLN A 180 23.21 -4.55 -14.25
N GLU A 181 24.40 -4.10 -13.90
CA GLU A 181 25.67 -4.76 -14.25
C GLU A 181 25.74 -6.19 -13.69
N ASP A 182 26.41 -7.10 -14.41
CA ASP A 182 26.56 -8.50 -13.99
C ASP A 182 27.21 -8.62 -12.61
N GLY A 183 28.18 -7.75 -12.29
CA GLY A 183 28.81 -7.71 -10.96
C GLY A 183 27.83 -7.35 -9.84
N TRP A 184 26.88 -6.44 -10.10
CA TRP A 184 25.84 -6.06 -9.14
C TRP A 184 24.85 -7.21 -8.90
N THR A 185 24.48 -7.91 -9.98
CA THR A 185 23.63 -9.10 -9.89
C THR A 185 24.29 -10.19 -9.04
N GLN A 186 25.59 -10.46 -9.27
CA GLN A 186 26.35 -11.42 -8.48
C GLN A 186 26.42 -11.03 -6.99
N PHE A 187 26.64 -9.75 -6.68
CA PHE A 187 26.64 -9.26 -5.31
C PHE A 187 25.29 -9.49 -4.61
N ILE A 188 24.18 -9.18 -5.28
CA ILE A 188 22.83 -9.39 -4.76
C ILE A 188 22.56 -10.89 -4.53
N ASP A 189 22.96 -11.76 -5.45
CA ASP A 189 22.77 -13.21 -5.33
C ASP A 189 23.59 -13.81 -4.18
N VAL A 190 24.87 -13.42 -4.05
CA VAL A 190 25.72 -13.84 -2.93
C VAL A 190 25.15 -13.34 -1.60
N SER A 191 24.71 -12.08 -1.54
CA SER A 191 24.10 -11.52 -0.34
C SER A 191 22.83 -12.30 0.07
N ASN A 192 21.97 -12.62 -0.89
CA ASN A 192 20.76 -13.40 -0.64
C ASN A 192 21.06 -14.81 -0.11
N LEU A 193 22.11 -15.46 -0.62
CA LEU A 193 22.58 -16.75 -0.12
C LEU A 193 23.10 -16.63 1.32
N VAL A 194 23.89 -15.60 1.64
CA VAL A 194 24.39 -15.35 3.00
C VAL A 194 23.23 -15.16 3.97
N PHE A 195 22.23 -14.35 3.63
CA PHE A 195 21.05 -14.17 4.47
C PHE A 195 20.24 -15.46 4.63
N LEU A 196 20.09 -16.27 3.57
CA LEU A 196 19.44 -17.57 3.67
C LEU A 196 20.16 -18.50 4.66
N VAL A 197 21.50 -18.54 4.63
CA VAL A 197 22.30 -19.34 5.57
C VAL A 197 22.12 -18.84 7.01
N ILE A 198 22.13 -17.53 7.24
CA ILE A 198 21.90 -16.94 8.57
C ILE A 198 20.54 -17.37 9.12
N PHE A 199 19.47 -17.28 8.32
CA PHE A 199 18.13 -17.68 8.75
C PHE A 199 17.98 -19.20 8.91
N ALA A 200 18.69 -20.00 8.12
CA ALA A 200 18.75 -21.43 8.32
C ALA A 200 19.42 -21.79 9.66
N ILE A 201 20.51 -21.13 10.01
CA ILE A 201 21.17 -21.30 11.31
C ILE A 201 20.23 -20.87 12.45
N GLU A 202 19.55 -19.74 12.32
CA GLU A 202 18.53 -19.29 13.28
C GLU A 202 17.45 -20.36 13.50
N ALA A 203 16.89 -20.91 12.42
CA ALA A 203 15.85 -21.93 12.50
C ALA A 203 16.35 -23.21 13.19
N VAL A 204 17.58 -23.65 12.89
CA VAL A 204 18.22 -24.80 13.55
C VAL A 204 18.44 -24.55 15.04
N LEU A 205 18.97 -23.37 15.41
CA LEU A 205 19.18 -23.00 16.81
C LEU A 205 17.86 -22.97 17.59
N LYS A 206 16.79 -22.44 16.99
CA LYS A 206 15.44 -22.44 17.57
C LYS A 206 14.87 -23.85 17.70
N LEU A 207 15.10 -24.73 16.73
CA LEU A 207 14.66 -26.12 16.77
C LEU A 207 15.33 -26.89 17.92
N ILE A 208 16.64 -26.66 18.13
CA ILE A 208 17.42 -27.22 19.25
C ILE A 208 16.94 -26.64 20.59
N ALA A 209 16.69 -25.33 20.67
CA ALA A 209 16.23 -24.68 21.90
C ALA A 209 14.84 -25.17 22.34
N LEU A 210 13.87 -25.24 21.42
CA LEU A 210 12.44 -25.41 21.75
C LEU A 210 11.93 -26.85 21.69
N TYR A 211 12.69 -27.82 21.18
CA TYR A 211 12.21 -29.13 20.70
C TYR A 211 11.33 -29.00 19.44
N PRO A 212 11.38 -29.97 18.51
CA PRO A 212 10.55 -29.96 17.30
C PRO A 212 9.06 -29.78 17.58
N TYR A 213 8.53 -30.48 18.60
CA TYR A 213 7.10 -30.40 18.94
C TYR A 213 6.64 -28.98 19.33
N ARG A 214 7.45 -28.22 20.08
CA ARG A 214 7.09 -26.84 20.48
C ARG A 214 7.42 -25.84 19.38
N TYR A 215 8.51 -26.03 18.65
CA TYR A 215 8.85 -25.20 17.49
C TYR A 215 7.72 -25.21 16.45
N PHE A 216 7.25 -26.40 16.06
CA PHE A 216 6.11 -26.56 15.16
C PHE A 216 4.74 -26.42 15.85
N SER A 217 4.67 -25.90 17.08
CA SER A 217 3.39 -25.48 17.66
C SER A 217 3.09 -24.00 17.39
N ASP A 218 4.13 -23.18 17.20
CA ASP A 218 4.01 -21.76 16.90
C ASP A 218 3.87 -21.52 15.39
N GLY A 219 2.79 -20.84 14.99
CA GLY A 219 2.53 -20.50 13.59
C GLY A 219 3.63 -19.63 12.97
N TRP A 220 4.26 -18.76 13.76
CA TRP A 220 5.32 -17.89 13.28
C TRP A 220 6.62 -18.65 12.98
N ASN A 221 6.97 -19.62 13.83
CA ASN A 221 8.11 -20.49 13.59
C ASN A 221 7.86 -21.44 12.41
N LYS A 222 6.63 -21.94 12.22
CA LYS A 222 6.25 -22.71 11.01
C LYS A 222 6.43 -21.90 9.73
N PHE A 223 5.98 -20.64 9.75
CA PHE A 223 6.11 -19.74 8.61
C PHE A 223 7.57 -19.48 8.27
N ASP A 224 8.39 -19.13 9.27
CA ASP A 224 9.83 -18.90 9.13
C ASP A 224 10.55 -20.16 8.58
N PHE A 225 10.24 -21.33 9.13
CA PHE A 225 10.77 -22.61 8.63
C PHE A 225 10.38 -22.89 7.18
N THR A 226 9.13 -22.57 6.80
CA THR A 226 8.65 -22.74 5.44
C THR A 226 9.40 -21.83 4.47
N LEU A 227 9.64 -20.58 4.85
CA LEU A 227 10.42 -19.63 4.04
C LEU A 227 11.88 -20.06 3.86
N VAL A 228 12.52 -20.54 4.94
CA VAL A 228 13.89 -21.08 4.89
C VAL A 228 13.92 -22.32 3.99
N SER A 229 12.99 -23.26 4.17
CA SER A 229 12.91 -24.49 3.38
C SER A 229 12.67 -24.19 1.89
N ALA A 230 11.74 -23.29 1.56
CA ALA A 230 11.49 -22.86 0.19
C ALA A 230 12.73 -22.20 -0.43
N GLY A 231 13.47 -21.39 0.33
CA GLY A 231 14.71 -20.78 -0.13
C GLY A 231 15.81 -21.79 -0.42
N ILE A 232 15.96 -22.81 0.43
CA ILE A 232 16.89 -23.93 0.22
C ILE A 232 16.49 -24.71 -1.04
N ILE A 233 15.22 -25.14 -1.14
CA ILE A 233 14.72 -25.89 -2.31
C ILE A 233 14.94 -25.09 -3.59
N THR A 234 14.62 -23.80 -3.59
CA THR A 234 14.85 -22.95 -4.75
C THR A 234 16.33 -22.94 -5.12
N SER A 235 17.23 -22.68 -4.17
CA SER A 235 18.68 -22.63 -4.41
C SER A 235 19.26 -23.94 -4.95
N PHE A 236 18.74 -25.10 -4.51
CA PHE A 236 19.21 -26.42 -4.97
C PHE A 236 18.64 -26.84 -6.34
N PHE A 237 17.40 -26.46 -6.65
CA PHE A 237 16.68 -26.94 -7.84
C PHE A 237 16.56 -25.90 -8.96
N GLU A 238 17.04 -24.67 -8.76
CA GLU A 238 17.00 -23.57 -9.73
C GLU A 238 17.57 -23.95 -11.10
N ALA A 239 18.66 -24.72 -11.11
CA ALA A 239 19.30 -25.19 -12.33
C ALA A 239 18.47 -26.20 -13.13
N ARG A 240 17.40 -26.75 -12.55
CA ARG A 240 16.60 -27.85 -13.14
C ARG A 240 15.16 -27.47 -13.45
N VAL A 241 14.59 -26.46 -12.80
CA VAL A 241 13.16 -26.15 -12.90
C VAL A 241 12.93 -24.65 -13.05
N SER A 242 12.56 -24.22 -14.27
CA SER A 242 12.36 -22.79 -14.58
C SER A 242 11.24 -22.12 -13.76
N GLY A 243 10.25 -22.88 -13.30
CA GLY A 243 9.12 -22.37 -12.51
C GLY A 243 9.49 -21.93 -11.08
N LEU A 244 10.64 -22.36 -10.55
CA LEU A 244 11.04 -22.03 -9.18
C LEU A 244 11.53 -20.58 -9.02
N ARG A 245 11.71 -19.82 -10.11
CA ARG A 245 12.09 -18.40 -10.03
C ARG A 245 11.08 -17.56 -9.28
N VAL A 246 9.78 -17.87 -9.40
CA VAL A 246 8.72 -17.12 -8.70
C VAL A 246 8.86 -17.27 -7.18
N LEU A 247 9.38 -18.41 -6.70
CA LEU A 247 9.60 -18.63 -5.26
C LEU A 247 10.70 -17.72 -4.69
N ARG A 248 11.55 -17.11 -5.53
CA ARG A 248 12.48 -16.07 -5.08
C ARG A 248 11.71 -14.89 -4.48
N LEU A 249 10.51 -14.58 -4.94
CA LEU A 249 9.68 -13.50 -4.36
C LEU A 249 9.29 -13.77 -2.91
N LEU A 250 9.29 -15.03 -2.46
CA LEU A 250 9.04 -15.36 -1.05
C LEU A 250 10.10 -14.75 -0.11
N ARG A 251 11.28 -14.37 -0.62
CA ARG A 251 12.29 -13.65 0.16
C ARG A 251 11.77 -12.29 0.66
N VAL A 252 10.91 -11.62 -0.11
CA VAL A 252 10.27 -10.35 0.29
C VAL A 252 9.33 -10.57 1.46
N LEU A 253 8.67 -11.73 1.53
CA LEU A 253 7.79 -12.08 2.65
C LEU A 253 8.53 -12.21 3.99
N ARG A 254 9.88 -12.21 4.01
CA ARG A 254 10.63 -12.11 5.26
C ARG A 254 10.37 -10.80 6.00
N VAL A 255 10.00 -9.72 5.31
CA VAL A 255 9.62 -8.43 5.95
C VAL A 255 8.38 -8.56 6.84
N VAL A 256 7.50 -9.53 6.54
CA VAL A 256 6.31 -9.85 7.34
C VAL A 256 6.69 -10.22 8.78
N LYS A 257 7.90 -10.77 9.00
CA LYS A 257 8.45 -11.05 10.33
C LYS A 257 8.64 -9.78 11.14
N SER A 258 9.14 -8.70 10.53
CA SER A 258 9.30 -7.38 11.17
C SER A 258 7.96 -6.67 11.37
N LEU A 259 6.98 -6.91 10.48
CA LEU A 259 5.62 -6.37 10.58
C LEU A 259 4.70 -7.21 11.46
N ARG A 260 5.21 -8.23 12.16
CA ARG A 260 4.43 -9.18 12.94
C ARG A 260 3.44 -8.52 13.89
N GLU A 261 3.87 -7.52 14.66
CA GLU A 261 2.99 -6.86 15.62
C GLU A 261 1.90 -6.02 14.91
N LEU A 262 2.24 -5.34 13.81
CA LEU A 262 1.27 -4.61 12.99
C LEU A 262 0.25 -5.56 12.34
N LEU A 263 0.72 -6.70 11.83
CA LEU A 263 -0.15 -7.73 11.24
C LEU A 263 -1.02 -8.41 12.30
N ARG A 264 -0.51 -8.62 13.53
CA ARG A 264 -1.32 -9.11 14.65
C ARG A 264 -2.45 -8.13 14.97
N THR A 265 -2.17 -6.83 15.00
CA THR A 265 -3.21 -5.83 15.19
C THR A 265 -4.21 -5.81 14.03
N LEU A 266 -3.74 -5.90 12.78
CA LEU A 266 -4.60 -5.90 11.60
C LEU A 266 -5.49 -7.15 11.53
N VAL A 267 -4.93 -8.33 11.79
CA VAL A 267 -5.68 -9.60 11.84
C VAL A 267 -6.68 -9.61 12.99
N SER A 268 -6.38 -8.94 14.12
CA SER A 268 -7.35 -8.80 15.21
C SER A 268 -8.55 -7.91 14.90
N VAL A 269 -8.46 -7.11 13.82
CA VAL A 269 -9.53 -6.23 13.34
C VAL A 269 -10.34 -6.90 12.20
N LEU A 270 -9.79 -7.94 11.56
CA LEU A 270 -10.52 -8.74 10.59
C LEU A 270 -11.56 -9.63 11.32
N PRO A 271 -12.81 -9.68 10.82
CA PRO A 271 -13.88 -10.48 11.43
C PRO A 271 -13.63 -11.99 11.34
#